data_AF-A0A023DKQ3-F1
#
_entry.id   AF-A0A023DKQ3-F1
#
_cell.length_a   1.000
_cell.length_b   1.000
_cell.length_c   1.000
_cell.angle_alpha   90.00
_cell.angle_beta   90.00
_cell.angle_gamma   90.00
#
_symmetry.space_group_name_H-M   'P 1'
#
loop_
_entity.id
_entity.type
_entity.pdbx_description
1 polymer ?
#
loop_
_entity_poly.entity_id
_entity_poly.type
_entity_poly.pdbx_seq_one_letter_code
_entity_poly.pdbx_strand_id
1 'polypeptide(L)'
;MTKNGKVVYVGRTKNIVSRRNAHKWGKHRDATFNVVKTNLTYAEARGLEHKLYLKYGGKKKLRNIIRPISRKNKKYKYYMSVSRNAYRSLK
;
A
#
# COMPACT_ATOMS: atom_id res chain seq x y z
N MET A 1 0.61 -4.59 -5.71
CA MET A 1 1.08 -5.67 -6.61
C MET A 1 0.12 -6.82 -6.58
N THR A 2 -0.09 -7.44 -7.72
CA THR A 2 -1.04 -8.54 -7.91
C THR A 2 -0.36 -9.78 -8.47
N LYS A 3 -0.80 -10.96 -8.05
CA LYS A 3 -0.42 -12.25 -8.64
C LYS A 3 -1.69 -13.08 -8.80
N ASN A 4 -1.94 -13.63 -9.99
CA ASN A 4 -3.13 -14.44 -10.30
C ASN A 4 -4.43 -13.74 -9.88
N GLY A 5 -4.59 -12.46 -10.24
CA GLY A 5 -5.76 -11.64 -9.88
C GLY A 5 -5.87 -11.23 -8.41
N LYS A 6 -5.00 -11.72 -7.51
CA LYS A 6 -5.03 -11.43 -6.07
C LYS A 6 -3.99 -10.40 -5.68
N VAL A 7 -4.33 -9.48 -4.77
CA VAL A 7 -3.37 -8.54 -4.20
C VAL A 7 -2.43 -9.27 -3.25
N VAL A 8 -1.13 -9.20 -3.51
CA VAL A 8 -0.09 -9.88 -2.70
C VAL A 8 0.82 -8.92 -1.95
N TYR A 9 0.87 -7.65 -2.35
CA TYR A 9 1.67 -6.62 -1.67
C TYR A 9 1.05 -5.25 -1.89
N VAL A 10 1.04 -4.44 -0.84
CA VAL A 10 0.61 -3.04 -0.87
C VAL A 10 1.77 -2.17 -0.40
N GLY A 11 2.03 -1.09 -1.12
CA GLY A 11 3.13 -0.18 -0.79
C GLY A 11 2.86 1.24 -1.24
N ARG A 12 3.69 2.16 -0.77
CA ARG A 12 3.76 3.55 -1.26
C ARG A 12 5.16 3.90 -1.73
N THR A 13 5.24 4.82 -2.69
CA THR A 13 6.52 5.31 -3.24
C THR A 13 6.37 6.75 -3.73
N LYS A 14 7.47 7.51 -3.71
CA LYS A 14 7.60 8.79 -4.40
C LYS A 14 8.07 8.60 -5.85
N ASN A 15 8.91 7.60 -6.10
CA ASN A 15 9.45 7.29 -7.43
C ASN A 15 8.89 5.93 -7.89
N ILE A 16 7.99 5.95 -8.87
CA ILE A 16 7.31 4.75 -9.38
C ILE A 16 8.29 3.87 -10.16
N VAL A 17 9.16 4.46 -10.99
CA VAL A 17 10.10 3.73 -11.85
C VAL A 17 11.11 2.97 -11.00
N SER A 18 11.78 3.65 -10.07
CA SER A 18 12.74 3.03 -9.16
C SER A 18 12.09 1.90 -8.34
N ARG A 19 10.88 2.14 -7.80
CA ARG A 19 10.17 1.12 -7.01
C ARG A 19 9.76 -0.09 -7.86
N ARG A 20 9.32 0.13 -9.10
CA ARG A 20 8.97 -0.94 -10.05
C ARG A 20 10.19 -1.81 -10.35
N ASN A 21 11.33 -1.19 -10.64
CA ASN A 21 12.59 -1.91 -10.92
C ASN A 21 13.05 -2.72 -9.71
N ALA A 22 13.04 -2.14 -8.51
CA ALA A 22 13.40 -2.85 -7.29
C ALA A 22 12.52 -4.09 -7.04
N HIS A 23 11.23 -4.01 -7.37
CA HIS A 23 10.33 -5.16 -7.26
C HIS A 23 10.52 -6.20 -8.36
N LYS A 24 10.83 -5.78 -9.60
CA LYS A 24 11.13 -6.65 -10.75
C LYS A 24 12.33 -7.55 -10.48
N TRP A 25 13.38 -7.00 -9.87
CA TRP A 25 14.63 -7.72 -9.57
C TRP A 25 14.66 -8.37 -8.19
N GLY A 26 13.63 -8.15 -7.37
CA GLY A 26 13.58 -8.61 -5.98
C GLY A 26 12.58 -9.73 -5.72
N LYS A 27 12.11 -9.79 -4.46
CA LYS A 27 11.16 -10.80 -3.93
C LYS A 27 9.78 -10.84 -4.62
N HIS A 28 9.48 -9.87 -5.48
CA HIS A 28 8.17 -9.72 -6.10
C HIS A 28 8.23 -9.83 -7.64
N ARG A 29 9.28 -10.44 -8.18
CA ARG A 29 9.48 -10.67 -9.62
C ARG A 29 8.31 -11.39 -10.31
N ASP A 30 7.58 -12.20 -9.55
CA ASP A 30 6.42 -12.99 -9.99
C ASP A 30 5.07 -12.25 -9.84
N ALA A 31 5.09 -10.95 -9.56
CA ALA A 31 3.88 -10.15 -9.33
C ALA A 31 3.87 -8.87 -10.17
N THR A 32 2.69 -8.47 -10.61
CA THR A 32 2.47 -7.27 -11.43
C THR A 32 2.43 -6.01 -10.56
N PHE A 33 3.14 -4.96 -11.00
CA PHE A 33 3.14 -3.66 -10.33
C PHE A 33 2.02 -2.77 -10.89
N ASN A 34 1.04 -2.42 -10.05
CA ASN A 34 -0.08 -1.55 -10.42
C ASN A 34 -0.07 -0.28 -9.57
N VAL A 35 -0.24 0.88 -10.22
CA VAL A 35 -0.43 2.17 -9.54
C VAL A 35 -1.91 2.35 -9.27
N VAL A 36 -2.29 2.52 -8.00
CA VAL A 36 -3.70 2.60 -7.58
C VAL A 36 -4.18 4.06 -7.45
N LYS A 37 -3.28 4.98 -7.06
CA LYS A 37 -3.56 6.41 -6.91
C LYS A 37 -2.25 7.20 -6.95
N THR A 38 -2.30 8.42 -7.48
CA THR A 38 -1.19 9.38 -7.54
C THR A 38 -1.62 10.72 -6.92
N ASN A 39 -0.72 11.71 -6.87
CA ASN A 39 -0.98 13.07 -6.36
C ASN A 39 -1.55 13.09 -4.93
N LEU A 40 -0.99 12.25 -4.06
CA LEU A 40 -1.36 12.20 -2.65
C LEU A 40 -0.27 12.83 -1.79
N THR A 41 -0.67 13.52 -0.73
CA THR A 41 0.24 13.89 0.34
C THR A 41 0.81 12.63 1.00
N TYR A 42 1.92 12.79 1.72
CA TYR A 42 2.52 11.67 2.47
C TYR A 42 1.52 11.02 3.45
N ALA A 43 0.71 11.85 4.13
CA ALA A 43 -0.24 11.37 5.13
C ALA A 43 -1.39 10.58 4.49
N GLU A 44 -1.93 11.07 3.38
CA GLU A 44 -2.94 10.35 2.61
C GLU A 44 -2.40 9.03 2.06
N ALA A 45 -1.22 9.05 1.44
CA ALA A 45 -0.57 7.85 0.91
C ALA A 45 -0.30 6.83 2.03
N ARG A 46 0.14 7.27 3.22
CA ARG A 46 0.36 6.39 4.38
C ARG A 46 -0.93 5.73 4.85
N GLY A 47 -1.99 6.53 5.00
CA GLY A 47 -3.28 6.03 5.44
C GLY A 47 -3.92 5.09 4.41
N LEU A 48 -3.81 5.43 3.12
CA LEU A 48 -4.34 4.63 2.03
C LEU A 48 -3.64 3.27 1.93
N GLU A 49 -2.30 3.26 1.99
CA GLU A 49 -1.50 2.04 2.08
C GLU A 49 -1.99 1.16 3.24
N HIS A 50 -2.22 1.75 4.40
CA HIS A 50 -2.70 1.02 5.57
C HIS A 50 -4.12 0.46 5.40
N LYS A 51 -5.06 1.25 4.86
CA LYS A 51 -6.43 0.80 4.59
C LYS A 51 -6.45 -0.36 3.61
N LEU A 52 -5.71 -0.28 2.51
CA LEU A 52 -5.60 -1.35 1.52
C LEU A 52 -4.92 -2.58 2.11
N TYR A 53 -3.86 -2.40 2.91
CA TYR A 53 -3.21 -3.49 3.64
C TYR A 53 -4.21 -4.25 4.52
N LEU A 54 -5.07 -3.55 5.26
CA LEU A 54 -6.11 -4.19 6.07
C LEU A 54 -7.20 -4.84 5.22
N LYS A 55 -7.68 -4.16 4.17
CA LYS A 55 -8.71 -4.67 3.23
C LYS A 55 -8.30 -6.03 2.64
N TYR A 56 -7.04 -6.17 2.26
CA TYR A 56 -6.52 -7.39 1.64
C TYR A 56 -5.97 -8.42 2.64
N GLY A 57 -6.25 -8.28 3.94
CA GLY A 57 -5.99 -9.31 4.96
C GLY A 57 -4.65 -9.18 5.71
N GLY A 58 -3.92 -8.09 5.52
CA GLY A 58 -2.71 -7.75 6.28
C GLY A 58 -1.62 -8.81 6.21
N LYS A 59 -0.81 -8.94 7.28
CA LYS A 59 0.38 -9.81 7.32
C LYS A 59 0.07 -11.28 7.02
N LYS A 60 -1.15 -11.74 7.34
CA LYS A 60 -1.56 -13.13 7.11
C LYS A 60 -1.74 -13.47 5.62
N LYS A 61 -2.11 -12.49 4.79
CA LYS A 61 -2.42 -12.70 3.36
C LYS A 61 -1.44 -11.99 2.41
N LEU A 62 -0.79 -10.93 2.87
CA LEU A 62 0.13 -10.12 2.08
C LEU A 62 1.58 -10.47 2.39
N ARG A 63 2.44 -10.37 1.38
CA ARG A 63 3.90 -10.51 1.48
C ARG A 63 4.60 -9.34 2.19
N ASN A 64 3.83 -8.35 2.63
CA ASN A 64 4.32 -7.23 3.43
C ASN A 64 4.95 -7.72 4.74
N ILE A 65 6.26 -7.53 4.88
CA ILE A 65 7.02 -7.95 6.07
C ILE A 65 6.54 -7.22 7.32
N ILE A 66 6.29 -5.91 7.18
CA ILE A 66 5.84 -5.03 8.26
C ILE A 66 4.47 -4.44 7.98
N ARG A 67 3.77 -4.10 9.06
CA ARG A 67 2.51 -3.35 9.00
C ARG A 67 2.80 -1.88 8.64
N PRO A 68 2.08 -1.25 7.69
CA PRO A 68 2.36 0.13 7.28
C PRO A 68 2.26 1.17 8.42
N ILE A 69 1.30 0.98 9.33
CA ILE A 69 1.13 1.82 10.53
C ILE A 69 1.01 0.91 11.75
N SER A 70 1.88 1.12 12.73
CA SER A 70 1.83 0.44 14.02
C SER A 70 0.50 0.69 14.72
N ARG A 71 0.02 -0.31 15.48
CA ARG A 71 -1.18 -0.17 16.34
C ARG A 71 -1.00 0.89 17.41
N LYS A 72 0.25 1.11 17.87
CA LYS A 72 0.61 2.08 18.92
C LYS A 72 0.96 3.47 18.37
N ASN A 73 0.77 3.72 17.07
CA ASN A 73 1.12 5.00 16.48
C ASN A 73 0.15 6.10 16.95
N LYS A 74 0.66 7.15 17.63
CA LYS A 74 -0.16 8.26 18.13
C LYS A 74 -0.97 8.97 17.02
N LYS A 75 -0.45 9.00 15.79
CA LYS A 75 -1.11 9.61 14.61
C LYS A 75 -1.96 8.61 13.81
N TYR A 76 -2.25 7.41 14.34
CA TYR A 76 -3.03 6.38 13.63
C TYR A 76 -4.38 6.92 13.13
N LYS A 77 -5.18 7.53 14.02
CA LYS A 77 -6.50 8.09 13.68
C LYS A 77 -6.38 9.18 12.62
N TYR A 78 -5.38 10.05 12.72
CA TYR A 78 -5.10 11.09 11.72
C TYR A 78 -4.90 10.50 10.33
N TYR A 79 -3.97 9.54 10.16
CA TYR A 79 -3.72 8.91 8.86
C TYR A 79 -4.96 8.19 8.30
N MET A 80 -5.73 7.52 9.17
CA MET A 80 -6.96 6.84 8.77
C MET A 80 -8.07 7.80 8.35
N SER A 81 -8.09 9.01 8.90
CA SER A 81 -9.06 10.05 8.55
C SER A 81 -8.71 10.72 7.23
N VAL A 82 -7.49 11.25 7.08
CA VAL A 82 -7.09 12.01 5.88
C VAL A 82 -7.11 11.17 4.61
N SER A 83 -6.82 9.87 4.71
CA SER A 83 -6.86 8.96 3.56
C SER A 83 -8.27 8.48 3.17
N ARG A 84 -9.33 8.91 3.87
CA ARG A 84 -10.70 8.41 3.65
C ARG A 84 -11.21 8.71 2.24
N ASN A 85 -11.00 9.94 1.75
CA ASN A 85 -11.47 10.35 0.43
C ASN A 85 -10.69 9.63 -0.68
N ALA A 86 -9.36 9.57 -0.55
CA ALA A 86 -8.52 8.81 -1.46
C ALA A 86 -8.97 7.33 -1.55
N TYR A 87 -9.30 6.70 -0.42
CA TYR A 87 -9.79 5.32 -0.39
C TYR A 87 -11.19 5.15 -1.01
N ARG A 88 -12.11 6.10 -0.76
CA ARG A 88 -13.46 6.06 -1.34
C ARG A 88 -13.43 6.20 -2.87
N SER A 89 -12.51 7.00 -3.41
CA SER A 89 -12.35 7.19 -4.86
C SER A 89 -11.82 5.97 -5.62
N LEU A 90 -11.52 4.86 -4.94
CA LEU A 90 -11.09 3.61 -5.55
C LEU A 90 -12.23 2.60 -5.76
N LYS A 91 -13.44 2.96 -5.31
CA LYS A 91 -14.65 2.15 -5.51
C LYS A 91 -15.32 2.52 -6.81
#